data_AF-A0A0G1RXD6-F1
#
_entry.id   AF-A0A0G1RXD6-F1
#
_cell.length_a   1.000
_cell.length_b   1.000
_cell.length_c   1.000
_cell.angle_alpha   90.00
_cell.angle_beta   90.00
_cell.angle_gamma   90.00
#
_symmetry.space_group_name_H-M   'P 1'
#
loop_
_entity.id
_entity.type
_entity.pdbx_description
1 polymer ?
#
loop_
_entity_poly.entity_id
_entity_poly.type
_entity_poly.pdbx_seq_one_letter_code
_entity_poly.pdbx_strand_id
1 'polypeptide(L)'
;MLAKIFSLLLGIIGVTATTVTSPTPPAPAKPETQILITTVLEKKTTDGNSGDNKTKTLLPVAKTQPKKPSTAQETKSPEQKKSSRLIIESTKSIEALKMATTSDLKTYQLKNLQNNSPTQVDWSAINQKARRAIVNILCTSRSGGSFEPLSGSGVIIDERGIILTTAHIAQFLLIQNSQGKSLLNCIARTGSPAISAYTLKVLYISPEWLKDNYKNITNQHPTGTGENDFALLEIASSTNPDIVLKKTFDAITVDENEDNIKAGNTVILVGYPAGFLGGIAIQRDLYIVSSVINIGQLFTFKNGTLDIFNLGGSPVAQQGSSGGGVVSSEGKLLGIIVTSTDAKSTSDRNLDAISIAHINRSLSANNYLTLNGLLNSNLETFSAKFNAEVLPNLKKLLFDELNSKNR
;
A
#
# COMPACT_ATOMS: atom_id res chain seq x y z
N MET A 1 -27.44 -38.74 18.25
CA MET A 1 -26.03 -39.20 18.21
C MET A 1 -25.20 -38.29 19.10
N LEU A 2 -25.56 -38.32 20.39
CA LEU A 2 -25.00 -37.53 21.47
C LEU A 2 -24.22 -38.49 22.39
N ALA A 3 -23.19 -37.94 23.02
CA ALA A 3 -22.50 -38.43 24.22
C ALA A 3 -21.13 -39.11 24.01
N LYS A 4 -20.23 -38.69 24.92
CA LYS A 4 -18.99 -39.31 25.40
C LYS A 4 -17.71 -38.98 24.60
N ILE A 5 -16.88 -38.13 25.18
CA ILE A 5 -15.57 -38.51 25.77
C ILE A 5 -15.11 -37.35 26.69
N PHE A 6 -15.04 -37.66 27.99
CA PHE A 6 -14.43 -36.86 29.04
C PHE A 6 -13.79 -37.83 30.04
N SER A 7 -12.71 -37.41 30.70
CA SER A 7 -11.81 -38.14 31.63
C SER A 7 -10.60 -38.77 30.91
N LEU A 8 -9.35 -38.70 31.39
CA LEU A 8 -8.80 -38.36 32.71
C LEU A 8 -7.28 -38.17 32.52
N LEU A 9 -6.64 -37.18 33.15
CA LEU A 9 -5.25 -37.32 33.64
C LEU A 9 -4.89 -36.16 34.58
N LEU A 10 -4.96 -36.45 35.88
CA LEU A 10 -4.22 -35.74 36.93
C LEU A 10 -2.75 -36.17 36.85
N GLY A 11 -1.82 -35.22 37.00
CA GLY A 11 -0.40 -35.50 37.11
C GLY A 11 0.40 -34.31 37.64
N ILE A 12 0.52 -34.25 38.97
CA ILE A 12 1.67 -33.81 39.78
C ILE A 12 2.39 -32.51 39.36
N ILE A 13 2.18 -31.45 40.17
CA ILE A 13 2.96 -30.22 40.19
C ILE A 13 4.25 -30.47 40.97
N GLY A 14 5.40 -30.46 40.30
CA GLY A 14 6.72 -30.33 40.90
C GLY A 14 7.31 -28.96 40.53
N VAL A 15 7.46 -28.08 41.52
CA VAL A 15 8.10 -26.77 41.35
C VAL A 15 9.60 -26.93 41.55
N THR A 16 10.39 -26.82 40.47
CA THR A 16 11.84 -26.59 40.57
C THR A 16 12.14 -25.20 40.03
N ALA A 17 12.62 -24.32 40.92
CA ALA A 17 13.09 -22.98 40.56
C ALA A 17 14.45 -23.09 39.86
N THR A 18 14.48 -22.86 38.54
CA THR A 18 15.72 -22.61 37.80
C THR A 18 15.91 -21.10 37.64
N THR A 19 16.97 -20.57 38.24
CA THR A 19 17.42 -19.19 38.04
C THR A 19 17.92 -19.02 36.61
N VAL A 20 17.15 -18.32 35.78
CA VAL A 20 17.56 -17.90 34.43
C VAL A 20 18.44 -16.66 34.58
N THR A 21 19.75 -16.82 34.46
CA THR A 21 20.70 -15.72 34.29
C THR A 21 20.54 -15.13 32.90
N SER A 22 20.22 -13.85 32.82
CA SER A 22 20.11 -13.10 31.56
C SER A 22 21.47 -13.06 30.85
N PRO A 23 21.53 -13.31 29.52
CA PRO A 23 22.79 -13.18 28.78
C PRO A 23 23.21 -11.71 28.69
N THR A 24 24.48 -11.46 29.04
CA THR A 24 25.15 -10.17 28.91
C THR A 24 25.13 -9.69 27.45
N PRO A 25 24.81 -8.42 27.17
CA PRO A 25 24.87 -7.88 25.82
C PRO A 25 26.28 -7.97 25.24
N PRO A 26 26.44 -8.34 23.95
CA PRO A 26 27.75 -8.31 23.30
C PRO A 26 28.27 -6.88 23.20
N ALA A 27 29.57 -6.73 23.44
CA ALA A 27 30.28 -5.46 23.32
C ALA A 27 30.15 -4.87 21.88
N PRO A 28 30.08 -3.54 21.75
CA PRO A 28 29.93 -2.90 20.45
C PRO A 28 31.15 -3.18 19.55
N ALA A 29 30.86 -3.58 18.31
CA ALA A 29 31.86 -3.83 17.28
C ALA A 29 32.59 -2.53 16.91
N LYS A 30 33.92 -2.63 16.70
CA LYS A 30 34.77 -1.53 16.23
C LYS A 30 34.36 -1.08 14.82
N PRO A 31 34.54 0.21 14.46
CA PRO A 31 34.23 0.69 13.12
C PRO A 31 35.21 0.10 12.10
N GLU A 32 34.69 -0.62 11.11
CA GLU A 32 35.45 -1.02 9.93
C GLU A 32 35.77 0.20 9.05
N THR A 33 37.04 0.29 8.68
CA THR A 33 37.61 1.32 7.81
C THR A 33 37.11 1.11 6.38
N GLN A 34 36.43 2.11 5.81
CA GLN A 34 36.00 2.09 4.42
C GLN A 34 37.22 2.25 3.49
N ILE A 35 37.47 1.24 2.67
CA ILE A 35 38.44 1.29 1.57
C ILE A 35 37.76 1.98 0.37
N LEU A 36 38.27 3.15 0.01
CA LEU A 36 37.87 3.94 -1.14
C LEU A 36 38.48 3.34 -2.41
N ILE A 37 37.70 2.57 -3.17
CA ILE A 37 38.12 2.11 -4.51
C ILE A 37 37.73 3.19 -5.51
N THR A 38 38.74 3.91 -6.00
CA THR A 38 38.62 4.86 -7.12
C THR A 38 38.90 4.09 -8.42
N THR A 39 37.89 3.81 -9.21
CA THR A 39 38.08 3.21 -10.54
C THR A 39 38.11 4.32 -11.59
N VAL A 40 39.31 4.61 -12.08
CA VAL A 40 39.58 5.45 -13.25
C VAL A 40 39.28 4.63 -14.50
N LEU A 41 38.32 5.09 -15.30
CA LEU A 41 38.04 4.55 -16.63
C LEU A 41 38.86 5.33 -17.66
N GLU A 42 40.02 4.78 -18.04
CA GLU A 42 40.73 5.20 -19.25
C GLU A 42 40.27 4.37 -20.45
N LYS A 43 40.06 5.10 -21.55
CA LYS A 43 39.58 4.64 -22.84
C LYS A 43 40.78 4.42 -23.75
N LYS A 44 40.96 3.20 -24.30
CA LYS A 44 41.73 3.05 -25.55
C LYS A 44 41.33 1.81 -26.35
N THR A 45 41.12 2.07 -27.63
CA THR A 45 40.76 1.21 -28.75
C THR A 45 41.95 0.48 -29.39
N THR A 46 41.58 -0.48 -30.26
CA THR A 46 42.24 -1.09 -31.45
C THR A 46 42.98 -2.43 -31.32
N ASP A 47 42.32 -3.45 -31.89
CA ASP A 47 42.73 -4.40 -32.95
C ASP A 47 44.03 -5.21 -32.88
N GLY A 48 43.89 -6.53 -33.12
CA GLY A 48 44.73 -7.23 -34.13
C GLY A 48 45.59 -8.44 -33.71
N ASN A 49 45.02 -9.64 -33.92
CA ASN A 49 45.60 -10.80 -34.65
C ASN A 49 46.73 -11.72 -34.07
N SER A 50 46.41 -13.03 -34.12
CA SER A 50 47.21 -14.23 -34.50
C SER A 50 48.51 -14.68 -33.77
N GLY A 51 48.57 -16.00 -33.47
CA GLY A 51 49.82 -16.78 -33.63
C GLY A 51 50.26 -17.73 -32.50
N ASP A 52 49.80 -18.98 -32.54
CA ASP A 52 50.47 -20.28 -32.28
C ASP A 52 51.67 -20.50 -31.31
N ASN A 53 51.47 -21.54 -30.48
CA ASN A 53 52.30 -22.75 -30.24
C ASN A 53 53.25 -22.95 -29.03
N LYS A 54 53.04 -24.16 -28.42
CA LYS A 54 53.96 -25.15 -27.81
C LYS A 54 54.27 -25.21 -26.28
N THR A 55 53.61 -26.20 -25.65
CA THR A 55 54.13 -27.43 -24.97
C THR A 55 55.00 -27.39 -23.69
N LYS A 56 54.48 -28.00 -22.60
CA LYS A 56 55.08 -29.07 -21.74
C LYS A 56 54.06 -29.55 -20.67
N THR A 57 53.60 -30.82 -20.59
CA THR A 57 54.20 -32.02 -19.93
C THR A 57 54.17 -31.91 -18.39
N LEU A 58 53.65 -32.78 -17.49
CA LEU A 58 53.03 -34.13 -17.43
C LEU A 58 52.54 -34.32 -15.95
N LEU A 59 51.44 -35.00 -15.57
CA LEU A 59 51.27 -36.43 -15.14
C LEU A 59 50.05 -36.52 -14.15
N PRO A 60 49.52 -37.70 -13.72
CA PRO A 60 48.15 -38.14 -14.07
C PRO A 60 47.25 -38.55 -12.88
N VAL A 61 45.92 -38.64 -13.05
CA VAL A 61 45.05 -39.50 -12.22
C VAL A 61 43.84 -40.07 -13.00
N ALA A 62 43.72 -41.40 -12.90
CA ALA A 62 42.58 -42.32 -13.04
C ALA A 62 41.62 -42.28 -14.24
N LYS A 63 41.59 -43.43 -14.94
CA LYS A 63 40.66 -43.85 -16.00
C LYS A 63 39.43 -44.54 -15.41
N THR A 64 38.25 -44.25 -15.96
CA THR A 64 37.13 -45.21 -16.01
C THR A 64 36.43 -45.07 -17.36
N GLN A 65 36.36 -46.18 -18.10
CA GLN A 65 35.82 -46.26 -19.46
C GLN A 65 34.28 -46.37 -19.46
N PRO A 66 33.59 -45.76 -20.44
CA PRO A 66 32.17 -46.01 -20.71
C PRO A 66 31.96 -47.11 -21.78
N LYS A 67 31.03 -48.02 -21.53
CA LYS A 67 30.45 -48.95 -22.52
C LYS A 67 29.33 -48.25 -23.32
N LYS A 68 29.27 -48.56 -24.61
CA LYS A 68 28.19 -48.23 -25.59
C LYS A 68 28.01 -49.50 -26.48
N PRO A 69 26.94 -49.70 -27.28
CA PRO A 69 25.53 -49.26 -27.22
C PRO A 69 24.54 -50.45 -27.20
N SER A 70 23.24 -50.19 -26.97
CA SER A 70 22.18 -51.00 -27.60
C SER A 70 20.99 -50.13 -27.99
N THR A 71 20.45 -50.47 -29.15
CA THR A 71 19.48 -49.75 -29.99
C THR A 71 18.05 -50.13 -29.62
N ALA A 72 17.13 -49.17 -29.52
CA ALA A 72 15.69 -49.45 -29.61
C ALA A 72 14.87 -48.22 -30.06
N GLN A 73 14.43 -48.30 -31.32
CA GLN A 73 13.16 -47.88 -31.92
C GLN A 73 12.50 -46.56 -31.50
N GLU A 74 12.60 -45.63 -32.45
CA GLU A 74 11.85 -44.39 -32.60
C GLU A 74 10.43 -44.70 -33.11
N THR A 75 9.41 -44.37 -32.31
CA THR A 75 8.00 -44.47 -32.73
C THR A 75 7.49 -43.07 -33.06
N LYS A 76 7.06 -42.91 -34.31
CA LYS A 76 6.51 -41.67 -34.89
C LYS A 76 5.17 -41.30 -34.24
N SER A 77 5.03 -40.06 -33.79
CA SER A 77 3.74 -39.46 -33.38
C SER A 77 3.19 -38.58 -34.52
N PRO A 78 1.87 -38.60 -34.82
CA PRO A 78 1.33 -37.95 -35.99
C PRO A 78 1.11 -36.44 -35.82
N GLU A 79 1.41 -35.76 -36.91
CA GLU A 79 1.09 -34.40 -37.29
C GLU A 79 -0.43 -34.15 -37.29
N GLN A 80 -0.91 -33.14 -36.56
CA GLN A 80 -2.29 -32.66 -36.67
C GLN A 80 -2.29 -31.21 -37.19
N LYS A 81 -2.76 -31.10 -38.44
CA LYS A 81 -3.01 -29.87 -39.21
C LYS A 81 -4.23 -29.11 -38.70
N LYS A 82 -4.13 -27.78 -38.84
CA LYS A 82 -5.18 -26.80 -39.19
C LYS A 82 -6.49 -26.84 -38.40
N SER A 83 -6.69 -25.80 -37.59
CA SER A 83 -7.94 -25.04 -37.65
C SER A 83 -7.67 -23.55 -37.48
N SER A 84 -7.69 -22.87 -38.62
CA SER A 84 -7.64 -21.42 -38.77
C SER A 84 -9.04 -20.96 -39.16
N ARG A 85 -9.81 -20.36 -38.25
CA ARG A 85 -10.87 -19.39 -38.54
C ARG A 85 -11.46 -18.80 -37.26
N LEU A 86 -11.77 -17.50 -37.34
CA LEU A 86 -12.46 -16.61 -36.39
C LEU A 86 -11.54 -15.73 -35.52
N ILE A 87 -10.83 -14.84 -36.22
CA ILE A 87 -10.63 -13.44 -35.81
C ILE A 87 -11.44 -12.61 -36.82
N ILE A 88 -11.97 -11.47 -36.37
CA ILE A 88 -12.79 -10.44 -37.07
C ILE A 88 -14.27 -10.48 -36.64
N GLU A 89 -14.56 -9.88 -35.48
CA GLU A 89 -15.52 -8.76 -35.31
C GLU A 89 -15.68 -8.41 -33.83
N SER A 90 -14.83 -7.52 -33.32
CA SER A 90 -15.13 -6.71 -32.11
C SER A 90 -14.19 -5.49 -32.00
N THR A 91 -13.82 -4.90 -33.14
CA THR A 91 -13.00 -3.66 -33.20
C THR A 91 -13.87 -2.43 -33.50
N LYS A 92 -15.10 -2.38 -32.95
CA LYS A 92 -16.02 -1.26 -33.21
C LYS A 92 -16.82 -0.80 -31.98
N SER A 93 -16.18 -0.79 -30.81
CA SER A 93 -16.77 -0.20 -29.60
C SER A 93 -15.77 0.47 -28.65
N ILE A 94 -14.49 0.63 -29.05
CA ILE A 94 -13.50 1.41 -28.29
C ILE A 94 -13.37 2.81 -28.92
N GLU A 95 -14.48 3.53 -28.96
CA GLU A 95 -14.48 4.96 -29.23
C GLU A 95 -15.41 5.60 -28.20
N ALA A 96 -14.83 6.44 -27.34
CA ALA A 96 -15.46 7.21 -26.25
C ALA A 96 -15.62 6.54 -24.87
N LEU A 97 -14.51 6.16 -24.23
CA LEU A 97 -14.30 6.53 -22.83
C LEU A 97 -13.20 7.58 -22.81
N LYS A 98 -13.63 8.86 -22.81
CA LYS A 98 -12.72 9.98 -22.63
C LYS A 98 -11.99 9.78 -21.31
N MET A 99 -10.66 9.84 -21.35
CA MET A 99 -9.87 10.10 -20.15
C MET A 99 -10.52 11.29 -19.43
N ALA A 100 -10.84 11.13 -18.14
CA ALA A 100 -10.96 12.29 -17.28
C ALA A 100 -9.55 12.88 -17.20
N THR A 101 -9.23 13.75 -18.15
CA THR A 101 -8.05 14.59 -18.11
C THR A 101 -8.12 15.41 -16.82
N THR A 102 -6.96 15.78 -16.29
CA THR A 102 -6.77 16.74 -15.20
C THR A 102 -7.40 18.14 -15.48
N SER A 103 -8.22 18.27 -16.54
CA SER A 103 -8.88 19.48 -17.03
C SER A 103 -10.08 19.94 -16.19
N ASP A 104 -10.65 19.07 -15.36
CA ASP A 104 -11.85 19.41 -14.58
C ASP A 104 -11.52 20.07 -13.23
N LEU A 105 -10.25 20.08 -12.84
CA LEU A 105 -9.78 20.75 -11.64
C LEU A 105 -9.51 22.23 -11.91
N LYS A 106 -10.21 23.11 -11.18
CA LYS A 106 -9.96 24.56 -11.23
C LYS A 106 -8.87 24.93 -10.25
N THR A 107 -7.98 25.84 -10.64
CA THR A 107 -6.92 26.37 -9.77
C THR A 107 -7.53 27.24 -8.66
N TYR A 108 -7.13 26.98 -7.42
CA TYR A 108 -7.53 27.75 -6.23
C TYR A 108 -6.59 28.95 -6.02
N GLN A 109 -7.15 30.13 -5.72
CA GLN A 109 -6.40 31.38 -5.47
C GLN A 109 -6.43 31.72 -3.97
N LEU A 110 -5.25 31.81 -3.35
CA LEU A 110 -5.09 32.08 -1.90
C LEU A 110 -5.08 33.58 -1.56
N LYS A 111 -5.46 33.89 -0.31
CA LYS A 111 -5.32 35.22 0.32
C LYS A 111 -3.93 35.34 0.97
N ASN A 112 -3.16 36.38 0.64
CA ASN A 112 -1.80 36.60 1.17
C ASN A 112 -1.82 36.92 2.68
N LEU A 113 -0.99 36.23 3.47
CA LEU A 113 -0.68 36.56 4.86
C LEU A 113 0.84 36.65 5.06
N GLN A 114 1.28 37.61 5.87
CA GLN A 114 2.68 38.01 6.08
C GLN A 114 3.55 36.92 6.75
N ASN A 115 4.81 36.87 6.30
CA ASN A 115 5.87 35.97 6.78
C ASN A 115 6.43 36.43 8.13
N ASN A 116 6.35 35.58 9.14
CA ASN A 116 7.24 35.63 10.30
C ASN A 116 8.47 34.74 10.02
N SER A 117 9.64 35.18 10.47
CA SER A 117 10.92 34.48 10.27
C SER A 117 10.88 33.06 10.86
N PRO A 118 11.30 32.00 10.13
CA PRO A 118 11.00 30.62 10.51
C PRO A 118 11.92 30.13 11.63
N THR A 119 11.32 29.61 12.70
CA THR A 119 11.95 28.62 13.57
C THR A 119 12.44 27.45 12.69
N GLN A 120 13.68 27.02 12.87
CA GLN A 120 14.24 25.89 12.13
C GLN A 120 13.37 24.63 12.36
N VAL A 121 12.81 24.08 11.28
CA VAL A 121 11.94 22.89 11.32
C VAL A 121 12.81 21.61 11.41
N ASP A 122 12.56 20.77 12.42
CA ASP A 122 13.20 19.46 12.54
C ASP A 122 12.42 18.40 11.75
N TRP A 123 12.72 18.30 10.46
CA TRP A 123 12.14 17.30 9.57
C TRP A 123 12.45 15.86 9.98
N SER A 124 13.55 15.60 10.69
CA SER A 124 13.89 14.25 11.16
C SER A 124 12.91 13.79 12.23
N ALA A 125 12.64 14.64 13.23
CA ALA A 125 11.66 14.35 14.27
C ALA A 125 10.25 14.17 13.69
N ILE A 126 9.84 15.05 12.76
CA ILE A 126 8.54 14.95 12.09
C ILE A 126 8.46 13.64 11.30
N ASN A 127 9.49 13.27 10.54
CA ASN A 127 9.53 12.02 9.79
C ASN A 127 9.40 10.80 10.71
N GLN A 128 10.15 10.77 11.81
CA GLN A 128 10.09 9.67 12.77
C GLN A 128 8.69 9.53 13.38
N LYS A 129 8.05 10.63 13.74
CA LYS A 129 6.67 10.64 14.23
C LYS A 129 5.71 10.11 13.15
N ALA A 130 5.80 10.63 11.93
CA ALA A 130 4.93 10.24 10.84
C ALA A 130 5.06 8.75 10.47
N ARG A 131 6.30 8.23 10.39
CA ARG A 131 6.58 6.82 10.10
C ARG A 131 6.02 5.86 11.15
N ARG A 132 5.88 6.26 12.42
CA ARG A 132 5.26 5.42 13.46
C ARG A 132 3.75 5.29 13.30
N ALA A 133 3.10 6.31 12.75
CA ALA A 133 1.66 6.33 12.53
C ALA A 133 1.23 5.78 11.15
N ILE A 134 2.18 5.52 10.26
CA ILE A 134 1.89 4.99 8.92
C ILE A 134 1.80 3.46 8.94
N VAL A 135 0.72 2.94 8.37
CA VAL A 135 0.47 1.51 8.20
C VAL A 135 0.44 1.16 6.72
N ASN A 136 0.83 -0.08 6.43
CA ASN A 136 0.53 -0.68 5.13
C ASN A 136 -0.74 -1.50 5.27
N ILE A 137 -1.64 -1.41 4.30
CA ILE A 137 -2.82 -2.26 4.19
C ILE A 137 -2.54 -3.26 3.08
N LEU A 138 -2.51 -4.55 3.44
CA LEU A 138 -2.24 -5.65 2.53
C LEU A 138 -3.46 -6.56 2.45
N CYS A 139 -3.95 -6.80 1.24
CA CYS A 139 -4.98 -7.78 0.97
C CYS A 139 -4.45 -8.89 0.02
N THR A 140 -4.56 -10.14 0.47
CA THR A 140 -4.13 -11.32 -0.30
C THR A 140 -5.30 -12.27 -0.56
N SER A 141 -5.31 -12.97 -1.69
CA SER A 141 -6.28 -14.04 -1.92
C SER A 141 -5.97 -15.25 -1.02
N ARG A 142 -7.02 -15.93 -0.51
CA ARG A 142 -6.84 -17.13 0.32
C ARG A 142 -6.41 -18.36 -0.48
N SER A 143 -6.73 -18.42 -1.77
CA SER A 143 -6.47 -19.55 -2.65
C SER A 143 -5.07 -19.54 -3.29
N GLY A 144 -4.21 -18.56 -2.96
CA GLY A 144 -2.82 -18.54 -3.43
C GLY A 144 -2.66 -18.42 -4.95
N GLY A 145 -3.67 -17.92 -5.66
CA GLY A 145 -3.65 -17.69 -7.10
C GLY A 145 -2.77 -16.50 -7.51
N SER A 146 -2.43 -16.43 -8.81
CA SER A 146 -1.50 -15.50 -9.49
C SER A 146 -1.33 -14.16 -8.76
N PHE A 147 -0.13 -13.99 -8.21
CA PHE A 147 0.22 -13.06 -7.13
C PHE A 147 0.45 -11.62 -7.59
N GLU A 148 -0.61 -10.82 -7.57
CA GLU A 148 -0.48 -9.39 -7.30
C GLU A 148 -1.27 -9.06 -6.04
N PRO A 149 -0.63 -9.09 -4.85
CA PRO A 149 -1.27 -8.65 -3.63
C PRO A 149 -1.68 -7.18 -3.77
N LEU A 150 -2.87 -6.87 -3.28
CA LEU A 150 -3.34 -5.49 -3.24
C LEU A 150 -2.68 -4.82 -2.03
N SER A 151 -1.95 -3.75 -2.30
CA SER A 151 -1.19 -3.03 -1.28
C SER A 151 -1.54 -1.55 -1.35
N GLY A 152 -1.77 -0.96 -0.19
CA GLY A 152 -2.00 0.46 0.00
C GLY A 152 -1.36 0.94 1.30
N SER A 153 -1.52 2.23 1.58
CA SER A 153 -1.06 2.89 2.80
C SER A 153 -2.25 3.40 3.60
N GLY A 154 -2.02 3.71 4.88
CA GLY A 154 -2.98 4.40 5.72
C GLY A 154 -2.26 5.16 6.83
N VAL A 155 -2.92 6.16 7.40
CA VAL A 155 -2.41 6.97 8.52
C VAL A 155 -3.26 6.73 9.75
N ILE A 156 -2.66 6.35 10.87
CA ILE A 156 -3.33 6.34 12.16
C ILE A 156 -3.52 7.80 12.59
N ILE A 157 -4.78 8.24 12.66
CA ILE A 157 -5.17 9.63 12.97
C ILE A 157 -5.70 9.80 14.38
N ASP A 158 -5.89 8.70 15.11
CA ASP A 158 -6.39 8.69 16.48
C ASP A 158 -5.73 7.57 17.30
N GLU A 159 -5.40 7.86 18.55
CA GLU A 159 -4.73 6.92 19.45
C GLU A 159 -5.55 5.66 19.75
N ARG A 160 -6.87 5.66 19.51
CA ARG A 160 -7.72 4.47 19.61
C ARG A 160 -7.56 3.50 18.43
N GLY A 161 -6.71 3.83 17.44
CA GLY A 161 -6.41 2.96 16.30
C GLY A 161 -7.29 3.21 15.09
N ILE A 162 -7.69 4.47 14.87
CA ILE A 162 -8.45 4.86 13.68
C ILE A 162 -7.49 5.24 12.57
N ILE A 163 -7.64 4.58 11.42
CA ILE A 163 -6.79 4.73 10.24
C ILE A 163 -7.59 5.46 9.16
N LEU A 164 -7.02 6.56 8.65
CA LEU A 164 -7.48 7.21 7.43
C LEU A 164 -6.73 6.61 6.23
N THR A 165 -7.48 6.22 5.20
CA THR A 165 -6.95 5.63 3.95
C THR A 165 -7.86 6.03 2.79
N THR A 166 -7.53 5.60 1.57
CA THR A 166 -8.41 5.73 0.40
C THR A 166 -9.55 4.72 0.39
N ALA A 167 -10.68 5.07 -0.22
CA ALA A 167 -11.83 4.20 -0.39
C ALA A 167 -11.50 3.01 -1.31
N HIS A 168 -10.68 3.22 -2.35
CA HIS A 168 -10.26 2.14 -3.25
C HIS A 168 -9.39 1.07 -2.58
N ILE A 169 -8.74 1.37 -1.46
CA ILE A 169 -8.07 0.37 -0.62
C ILE A 169 -9.08 -0.28 0.33
N ALA A 170 -9.93 0.54 0.97
CA ALA A 170 -10.90 0.05 1.94
C ALA A 170 -11.99 -0.87 1.34
N GLN A 171 -12.33 -0.73 0.06
CA GLN A 171 -13.32 -1.56 -0.62
C GLN A 171 -12.98 -3.06 -0.56
N PHE A 172 -11.70 -3.43 -0.49
CA PHE A 172 -11.27 -4.82 -0.44
C PHE A 172 -11.66 -5.51 0.88
N LEU A 173 -11.78 -4.73 1.96
CA LEU A 173 -12.30 -5.23 3.24
C LEU A 173 -13.80 -5.53 3.15
N LEU A 174 -14.55 -4.86 2.26
CA LEU A 174 -15.98 -5.12 2.08
C LEU A 174 -16.26 -6.48 1.43
N ILE A 175 -15.38 -6.87 0.50
CA ILE A 175 -15.52 -8.13 -0.26
C ILE A 175 -14.75 -9.30 0.37
N GLN A 176 -14.11 -9.07 1.53
CA GLN A 176 -13.35 -10.10 2.25
C GLN A 176 -14.19 -11.36 2.51
N ASN A 177 -15.47 -11.18 2.84
CA ASN A 177 -16.44 -12.25 3.07
C ASN A 177 -17.64 -12.07 2.14
N SER A 178 -17.63 -12.75 1.00
CA SER A 178 -18.74 -12.77 0.04
C SER A 178 -19.49 -14.10 0.12
N GLN A 179 -20.78 -14.08 0.41
CA GLN A 179 -21.65 -15.28 0.40
C GLN A 179 -21.09 -16.46 1.25
N GLY A 180 -20.49 -16.16 2.41
CA GLY A 180 -19.86 -17.16 3.28
C GLY A 180 -18.51 -17.69 2.79
N LYS A 181 -18.02 -17.24 1.63
CA LYS A 181 -16.67 -17.52 1.12
C LYS A 181 -15.76 -16.35 1.43
N SER A 182 -14.65 -16.65 2.11
CA SER A 182 -13.62 -15.65 2.36
C SER A 182 -12.70 -15.55 1.15
N LEU A 183 -12.87 -14.48 0.37
CA LEU A 183 -12.16 -14.27 -0.90
C LEU A 183 -10.78 -13.67 -0.67
N LEU A 184 -10.71 -12.69 0.23
CA LEU A 184 -9.51 -11.95 0.57
C LEU A 184 -9.19 -12.09 2.05
N ASN A 185 -7.95 -11.82 2.40
CA ASN A 185 -7.51 -11.58 3.76
C ASN A 185 -6.78 -10.23 3.80
N CYS A 186 -7.38 -9.25 4.47
CA CYS A 186 -6.86 -7.90 4.58
C CYS A 186 -6.34 -7.65 6.01
N ILE A 187 -5.12 -7.15 6.11
CA ILE A 187 -4.46 -6.84 7.39
C ILE A 187 -3.72 -5.50 7.32
N ALA A 188 -3.52 -4.88 8.48
CA ALA A 188 -2.56 -3.80 8.63
C ALA A 188 -1.19 -4.35 9.05
N ARG A 189 -0.16 -3.84 8.40
CA ARG A 189 1.25 -4.09 8.68
C ARG A 189 1.92 -2.82 9.15
N THR A 190 2.89 -2.96 10.04
CA THR A 190 3.66 -1.85 10.60
C THR A 190 5.16 -2.13 10.53
N GLY A 191 5.97 -1.07 10.56
CA GLY A 191 7.43 -1.18 10.55
C GLY A 191 8.03 -1.05 9.16
N SER A 192 9.35 -1.17 9.10
CA SER A 192 10.12 -1.06 7.85
C SER A 192 11.30 -2.02 7.95
N PRO A 193 11.16 -3.28 7.49
CA PRO A 193 10.08 -3.80 6.64
C PRO A 193 8.72 -3.94 7.35
N ALA A 194 7.64 -3.91 6.57
CA ALA A 194 6.27 -4.00 7.04
C ALA A 194 5.93 -5.43 7.48
N ILE A 195 5.53 -5.58 8.74
CA ILE A 195 5.18 -6.88 9.34
C ILE A 195 3.72 -6.87 9.77
N SER A 196 3.01 -7.98 9.53
CA SER A 196 1.63 -8.23 9.99
C SER A 196 1.47 -7.90 11.47
N ALA A 197 0.57 -6.97 11.77
CA ALA A 197 0.36 -6.49 13.12
C ALA A 197 -1.11 -6.58 13.53
N TYR A 198 -2.03 -6.15 12.67
CA TYR A 198 -3.43 -5.97 13.05
C TYR A 198 -4.45 -6.45 12.02
N THR A 199 -5.59 -6.91 12.51
CA THR A 199 -6.80 -7.06 11.70
C THR A 199 -7.56 -5.73 11.67
N LEU A 200 -8.35 -5.53 10.62
CA LEU A 200 -9.02 -4.27 10.35
C LEU A 200 -10.54 -4.46 10.22
N LYS A 201 -11.29 -3.44 10.61
CA LYS A 201 -12.72 -3.28 10.32
C LYS A 201 -12.95 -1.97 9.58
N VAL A 202 -13.98 -1.94 8.75
CA VAL A 202 -14.43 -0.69 8.12
C VAL A 202 -15.26 0.08 9.14
N LEU A 203 -14.80 1.28 9.49
CA LEU A 203 -15.56 2.22 10.32
C LEU A 203 -16.45 3.10 9.41
N TYR A 204 -15.88 3.56 8.30
CA TYR A 204 -16.56 4.34 7.28
C TYR A 204 -15.88 4.13 5.93
N ILE A 205 -16.64 4.16 4.84
CA ILE A 205 -16.12 4.26 3.48
C ILE A 205 -17.09 5.14 2.70
N SER A 206 -16.56 6.07 1.91
CA SER A 206 -17.39 7.00 1.14
C SER A 206 -18.41 6.27 0.26
N PRO A 207 -19.72 6.40 0.54
CA PRO A 207 -20.77 5.79 -0.27
C PRO A 207 -20.76 6.33 -1.70
N GLU A 208 -20.47 7.62 -1.88
CA GLU A 208 -20.40 8.30 -3.17
C GLU A 208 -19.30 7.68 -4.04
N TRP A 209 -18.12 7.48 -3.47
CA TRP A 209 -17.03 6.82 -4.20
C TRP A 209 -17.42 5.43 -4.68
N LEU A 210 -18.04 4.62 -3.83
CA LEU A 210 -18.47 3.27 -4.22
C LEU A 210 -19.55 3.30 -5.31
N LYS A 211 -20.53 4.21 -5.23
CA LYS A 211 -21.57 4.37 -6.26
C LYS A 211 -20.96 4.73 -7.62
N ASP A 212 -19.90 5.54 -7.62
CA ASP A 212 -19.24 5.98 -8.84
C ASP A 212 -18.27 4.94 -9.40
N ASN A 213 -17.70 4.08 -8.55
CA ASN A 213 -16.57 3.21 -8.91
C ASN A 213 -16.85 1.71 -8.86
N TYR A 214 -18.00 1.24 -8.38
CA TYR A 214 -18.25 -0.19 -8.18
C TYR A 214 -18.06 -1.04 -9.45
N LYS A 215 -18.40 -0.50 -10.62
CA LYS A 215 -18.21 -1.17 -11.93
C LYS A 215 -16.74 -1.41 -12.28
N ASN A 216 -15.84 -0.64 -11.70
CA ASN A 216 -14.41 -0.67 -11.95
C ASN A 216 -13.64 -1.45 -10.87
N ILE A 217 -14.31 -2.17 -9.96
CA ILE A 217 -13.64 -2.85 -8.83
C ILE A 217 -12.59 -3.90 -9.24
N THR A 218 -12.67 -4.43 -10.47
CA THR A 218 -11.69 -5.38 -11.04
C THR A 218 -10.60 -4.71 -11.87
N ASN A 219 -10.66 -3.39 -12.05
CA ASN A 219 -9.65 -2.64 -12.79
C ASN A 219 -8.42 -2.42 -11.90
N GLN A 220 -7.25 -2.84 -12.36
CA GLN A 220 -5.98 -2.64 -11.66
C GLN A 220 -5.46 -1.19 -11.75
N HIS A 221 -5.95 -0.42 -12.71
CA HIS A 221 -5.56 0.97 -12.97
C HIS A 221 -6.82 1.85 -13.09
N PRO A 222 -7.61 1.98 -12.00
CA PRO A 222 -8.77 2.88 -12.03
C PRO A 222 -8.29 4.32 -12.19
N THR A 223 -8.98 5.07 -13.05
CA THR A 223 -8.78 6.51 -13.21
C THR A 223 -9.81 7.26 -12.37
N GLY A 224 -9.46 8.44 -11.89
CA GLY A 224 -10.38 9.25 -11.10
C GLY A 224 -9.73 10.52 -10.57
N THR A 225 -10.55 11.42 -10.04
CA THR A 225 -10.09 12.67 -9.43
C THR A 225 -9.71 12.51 -7.97
N GLY A 226 -10.11 11.42 -7.33
CA GLY A 226 -9.90 11.18 -5.90
C GLY A 226 -10.91 11.89 -4.98
N GLU A 227 -11.89 12.64 -5.50
CA GLU A 227 -12.84 13.47 -4.72
C GLU A 227 -13.39 12.74 -3.50
N ASN A 228 -14.04 11.61 -3.73
CA ASN A 228 -14.66 10.86 -2.66
C ASN A 228 -13.79 9.71 -2.14
N ASP A 229 -12.52 9.63 -2.56
CA ASP A 229 -11.66 8.46 -2.37
C ASP A 229 -11.01 8.40 -0.99
N PHE A 230 -11.85 8.30 0.04
CA PHE A 230 -11.42 8.18 1.43
C PHE A 230 -12.30 7.22 2.24
N ALA A 231 -11.69 6.65 3.26
CA ALA A 231 -12.31 5.72 4.19
C ALA A 231 -11.63 5.80 5.56
N LEU A 232 -12.38 5.43 6.60
CA LEU A 232 -11.88 5.22 7.94
C LEU A 232 -11.94 3.73 8.27
N LEU A 233 -10.81 3.20 8.73
CA LEU A 233 -10.70 1.85 9.25
C LEU A 233 -10.42 1.90 10.74
N GLU A 234 -10.76 0.81 11.43
CA GLU A 234 -10.48 0.60 12.84
C GLU A 234 -9.59 -0.62 13.02
N ILE A 235 -8.52 -0.48 13.82
CA ILE A 235 -7.71 -1.60 14.28
C ILE A 235 -8.56 -2.46 15.23
N ALA A 236 -8.87 -3.69 14.83
CA ALA A 236 -9.81 -4.54 15.56
C ALA A 236 -9.15 -5.52 16.53
N SER A 237 -8.03 -6.12 16.14
CA SER A 237 -7.28 -7.07 16.96
C SER A 237 -5.85 -7.21 16.46
N SER A 238 -4.98 -7.88 17.23
CA SER A 238 -3.71 -8.34 16.68
C SER A 238 -3.94 -9.47 15.66
N THR A 239 -3.05 -9.57 14.67
CA THR A 239 -2.97 -10.76 13.80
C THR A 239 -2.42 -11.99 14.53
N ASN A 240 -1.73 -11.79 15.65
CA ASN A 240 -1.32 -12.87 16.54
C ASN A 240 -2.28 -12.93 17.74
N PRO A 241 -3.07 -14.00 17.92
CA PRO A 241 -4.04 -14.10 19.01
C PRO A 241 -3.40 -14.07 20.40
N ASP A 242 -2.10 -14.38 20.52
CA ASP A 242 -1.36 -14.34 21.78
C ASP A 242 -0.89 -12.93 22.16
N ILE A 243 -1.00 -11.96 21.25
CA ILE A 243 -0.63 -10.57 21.49
C ILE A 243 -1.87 -9.77 21.86
N VAL A 244 -1.89 -9.29 23.11
CA VAL A 244 -2.93 -8.36 23.58
C VAL A 244 -2.85 -7.06 22.77
N LEU A 245 -4.01 -6.62 22.26
CA LEU A 245 -4.09 -5.37 21.51
C LEU A 245 -3.68 -4.19 22.39
N LYS A 246 -2.83 -3.32 21.87
CA LYS A 246 -2.44 -2.09 22.55
C LYS A 246 -3.67 -1.20 22.80
N LYS A 247 -3.68 -0.52 23.93
CA LYS A 247 -4.75 0.45 24.27
C LYS A 247 -4.60 1.78 23.52
N THR A 248 -3.37 2.12 23.13
CA THR A 248 -3.04 3.35 22.41
C THR A 248 -2.08 3.08 21.27
N PHE A 249 -2.20 3.86 20.20
CA PHE A 249 -1.39 3.79 19.00
C PHE A 249 -0.71 5.13 18.72
N ASP A 250 0.49 5.10 18.11
CA ASP A 250 1.12 6.30 17.57
C ASP A 250 0.21 6.88 16.48
N ALA A 251 -0.20 8.14 16.64
CA ALA A 251 -1.12 8.82 15.74
C ALA A 251 -0.61 10.20 15.30
N ILE A 252 -1.10 10.68 14.16
CA ILE A 252 -0.88 12.05 13.68
C ILE A 252 -2.20 12.81 13.77
N THR A 253 -2.20 13.91 14.51
CA THR A 253 -3.35 14.82 14.55
C THR A 253 -3.60 15.43 13.17
N VAL A 254 -4.86 15.43 12.76
CA VAL A 254 -5.31 16.02 11.50
C VAL A 254 -5.35 17.55 11.57
N ASP A 255 -5.14 18.22 10.45
CA ASP A 255 -5.31 19.66 10.30
C ASP A 255 -6.45 19.97 9.33
N GLU A 256 -7.59 20.39 9.87
CA GLU A 256 -8.76 20.75 9.07
C GLU A 256 -8.67 22.17 8.48
N ASN A 257 -7.63 22.95 8.81
CA ASN A 257 -7.48 24.33 8.33
C ASN A 257 -6.78 24.39 6.97
N GLU A 258 -7.55 24.70 5.92
CA GLU A 258 -7.02 24.84 4.56
C GLU A 258 -6.01 25.99 4.39
N ASP A 259 -6.03 27.01 5.26
CA ASP A 259 -5.05 28.11 5.22
C ASP A 259 -3.61 27.64 5.48
N ASN A 260 -3.44 26.45 6.09
CA ASN A 260 -2.13 25.86 6.35
C ASN A 260 -1.54 25.14 5.11
N ILE A 261 -2.33 25.01 4.03
CA ILE A 261 -1.91 24.37 2.79
C ILE A 261 -1.71 25.45 1.72
N LYS A 262 -0.45 25.80 1.45
CA LYS A 262 -0.10 26.81 0.44
C LYS A 262 0.91 26.26 -0.56
N ALA A 263 0.79 26.70 -1.80
CA ALA A 263 1.82 26.42 -2.81
C ALA A 263 3.18 26.92 -2.31
N GLY A 264 4.21 26.09 -2.44
CA GLY A 264 5.55 26.34 -1.93
C GLY A 264 5.79 25.92 -0.47
N ASN A 265 4.75 25.62 0.32
CA ASN A 265 4.95 25.08 1.67
C ASN A 265 5.70 23.75 1.60
N THR A 266 6.74 23.61 2.42
CA THR A 266 7.46 22.35 2.56
C THR A 266 6.66 21.38 3.42
N VAL A 267 6.57 20.13 2.98
CA VAL A 267 5.86 19.04 3.66
C VAL A 267 6.67 17.75 3.56
N ILE A 268 6.34 16.75 4.36
CA ILE A 268 6.85 15.39 4.21
C ILE A 268 5.74 14.43 3.77
N LEU A 269 6.03 13.68 2.71
CA LEU A 269 5.21 12.56 2.26
C LEU A 269 5.69 11.29 2.96
N VAL A 270 4.78 10.43 3.39
CA VAL A 270 5.12 9.12 3.98
C VAL A 270 4.12 8.06 3.55
N GLY A 271 4.61 6.92 3.08
CA GLY A 271 3.77 5.79 2.64
C GLY A 271 4.56 4.52 2.35
N TYR A 272 3.88 3.50 1.84
CA TYR A 272 4.44 2.23 1.42
C TYR A 272 4.31 2.03 -0.10
N PRO A 273 5.16 2.70 -0.89
CA PRO A 273 5.19 2.50 -2.34
C PRO A 273 5.57 1.05 -2.68
N ALA A 274 4.82 0.46 -3.61
CA ALA A 274 4.93 -0.92 -4.05
C ALA A 274 5.01 -1.07 -5.58
N GLY A 275 4.86 0.02 -6.34
CA GLY A 275 4.65 -0.02 -7.80
C GLY A 275 5.79 -0.61 -8.64
N PHE A 276 7.00 -0.76 -8.09
CA PHE A 276 8.11 -1.44 -8.77
C PHE A 276 8.46 -2.80 -8.16
N LEU A 277 7.67 -3.29 -7.22
CA LEU A 277 7.93 -4.52 -6.49
C LEU A 277 7.05 -5.65 -7.03
N GLY A 278 7.63 -6.84 -7.16
CA GLY A 278 6.84 -8.05 -7.41
C GLY A 278 6.06 -8.47 -6.17
N GLY A 279 5.00 -9.28 -6.36
CA GLY A 279 4.09 -9.67 -5.27
C GLY A 279 4.75 -10.35 -4.06
N ILE A 280 5.87 -11.04 -4.24
CA ILE A 280 6.66 -11.63 -3.14
C ILE A 280 7.31 -10.54 -2.28
N ALA A 281 7.96 -9.56 -2.93
CA ALA A 281 8.60 -8.44 -2.25
C ALA A 281 7.58 -7.56 -1.53
N ILE A 282 6.41 -7.32 -2.14
CA ILE A 282 5.30 -6.60 -1.50
C ILE A 282 4.88 -7.29 -0.19
N GLN A 283 4.86 -8.63 -0.14
CA GLN A 283 4.43 -9.37 1.04
C GLN A 283 5.51 -9.46 2.13
N ARG A 284 6.79 -9.56 1.77
CA ARG A 284 7.88 -9.86 2.72
C ARG A 284 8.78 -8.67 3.04
N ASP A 285 9.02 -7.81 2.06
CA ASP A 285 10.13 -6.84 2.06
C ASP A 285 9.63 -5.44 1.62
N LEU A 286 8.47 -5.02 2.11
CA LEU A 286 7.92 -3.70 1.81
C LEU A 286 8.38 -2.70 2.87
N TYR A 287 9.02 -1.60 2.45
CA TYR A 287 9.61 -0.60 3.34
C TYR A 287 8.84 0.72 3.29
N ILE A 288 8.80 1.44 4.41
CA ILE A 288 8.24 2.80 4.45
C ILE A 288 9.21 3.73 3.72
N VAL A 289 8.68 4.52 2.79
CA VAL A 289 9.42 5.60 2.10
C VAL A 289 8.87 6.95 2.54
N SER A 290 9.77 7.91 2.71
CA SER A 290 9.43 9.29 3.04
C SER A 290 10.20 10.26 2.15
N SER A 291 9.59 11.39 1.77
CA SER A 291 10.24 12.43 0.97
C SER A 291 9.80 13.82 1.44
N VAL A 292 10.77 14.72 1.66
CA VAL A 292 10.48 16.15 1.86
C VAL A 292 10.33 16.81 0.50
N ILE A 293 9.24 17.53 0.30
CA ILE A 293 8.88 18.19 -0.96
C ILE A 293 8.23 19.54 -0.68
N ASN A 294 7.95 20.31 -1.74
CA ASN A 294 7.10 21.50 -1.64
C ASN A 294 5.74 21.21 -2.30
N ILE A 295 4.68 21.75 -1.71
CA ILE A 295 3.34 21.70 -2.30
C ILE A 295 3.35 22.49 -3.62
N GLY A 296 2.82 21.87 -4.67
CA GLY A 296 2.67 22.46 -5.99
C GLY A 296 1.37 23.24 -6.13
N GLN A 297 0.65 22.96 -7.21
CA GLN A 297 -0.64 23.58 -7.51
C GLN A 297 -1.74 23.15 -6.51
N LEU A 298 -2.69 24.04 -6.32
CA LEU A 298 -3.85 23.85 -5.46
C LEU A 298 -5.11 23.80 -6.32
N PHE A 299 -5.99 22.86 -6.03
CA PHE A 299 -7.15 22.54 -6.85
C PHE A 299 -8.43 22.45 -6.01
N THR A 300 -9.55 22.61 -6.69
CA THR A 300 -10.87 22.50 -6.10
C THR A 300 -11.85 21.75 -6.99
N PHE A 301 -12.77 21.00 -6.37
CA PHE A 301 -13.93 20.41 -7.05
C PHE A 301 -15.08 21.42 -7.17
N LYS A 302 -15.18 22.36 -6.21
CA LYS A 302 -16.22 23.39 -6.15
C LYS A 302 -15.61 24.78 -5.98
N ASN A 303 -16.31 25.84 -6.35
CA ASN A 303 -15.72 27.17 -6.20
C ASN A 303 -15.48 27.52 -4.72
N GLY A 304 -14.29 28.05 -4.41
CA GLY A 304 -14.00 28.69 -3.11
C GLY A 304 -13.52 27.78 -1.98
N THR A 305 -13.16 26.53 -2.27
CA THR A 305 -12.60 25.58 -1.29
C THR A 305 -11.24 25.04 -1.74
N LEU A 306 -10.40 24.58 -0.81
CA LEU A 306 -9.22 23.79 -1.18
C LEU A 306 -9.50 22.30 -1.00
N ASP A 307 -9.55 21.56 -2.11
CA ASP A 307 -9.92 20.15 -2.07
C ASP A 307 -8.76 19.20 -2.35
N ILE A 308 -7.94 19.50 -3.35
CA ILE A 308 -6.77 18.72 -3.73
C ILE A 308 -5.56 19.64 -3.77
N PHE A 309 -4.40 19.11 -3.41
CA PHE A 309 -3.14 19.79 -3.61
C PHE A 309 -2.10 18.84 -4.18
N ASN A 310 -1.29 19.40 -5.06
CA ASN A 310 -0.29 18.70 -5.81
C ASN A 310 1.00 18.54 -5.04
N LEU A 311 1.68 17.42 -5.25
CA LEU A 311 2.91 17.03 -4.54
C LEU A 311 4.07 16.77 -5.50
N GLY A 312 3.83 16.75 -6.81
CA GLY A 312 4.84 16.47 -7.82
C GLY A 312 5.39 15.03 -7.77
N GLY A 313 6.54 14.85 -8.41
CA GLY A 313 7.26 13.58 -8.44
C GLY A 313 8.16 13.38 -7.23
N SER A 314 8.20 12.17 -6.70
CA SER A 314 9.03 11.81 -5.54
C SER A 314 9.22 10.29 -5.45
N PRO A 315 10.18 9.77 -4.67
CA PRO A 315 10.26 8.33 -4.41
C PRO A 315 8.96 7.69 -3.88
N VAL A 316 8.07 8.48 -3.27
CA VAL A 316 6.75 8.06 -2.79
C VAL A 316 5.73 7.97 -3.94
N ALA A 317 5.99 8.53 -5.12
CA ALA A 317 5.06 8.57 -6.28
C ALA A 317 4.90 7.22 -6.98
N GLN A 318 4.42 6.21 -6.27
CA GLN A 318 4.22 4.86 -6.79
C GLN A 318 2.86 4.31 -6.36
N GLN A 319 2.37 3.33 -7.11
CA GLN A 319 1.27 2.48 -6.62
C GLN A 319 1.62 1.92 -5.24
N GLY A 320 0.63 1.76 -4.36
CA GLY A 320 0.84 1.40 -2.96
C GLY A 320 0.93 2.59 -2.00
N SER A 321 1.28 3.78 -2.50
CA SER A 321 1.31 5.00 -1.67
C SER A 321 -0.07 5.60 -1.41
N SER A 322 -1.11 5.16 -2.12
CA SER A 322 -2.50 5.58 -1.87
C SER A 322 -2.87 5.40 -0.40
N GLY A 323 -3.39 6.46 0.22
CA GLY A 323 -3.70 6.54 1.65
C GLY A 323 -2.51 6.93 2.53
N GLY A 324 -1.33 7.13 1.94
CA GLY A 324 -0.15 7.66 2.61
C GLY A 324 -0.36 9.12 3.03
N GLY A 325 0.36 9.57 4.06
CA GLY A 325 0.13 10.86 4.70
C GLY A 325 0.98 11.99 4.11
N VAL A 326 0.39 13.19 4.10
CA VAL A 326 1.11 14.45 3.84
C VAL A 326 1.16 15.29 5.11
N VAL A 327 2.36 15.49 5.65
CA VAL A 327 2.54 16.06 7.00
C VAL A 327 3.26 17.41 6.94
N SER A 328 2.73 18.40 7.65
CA SER A 328 3.25 19.78 7.69
C SER A 328 4.51 19.93 8.53
N SER A 329 5.11 21.12 8.51
CA SER A 329 6.20 21.53 9.40
C SER A 329 5.84 21.50 10.88
N GLU A 330 4.55 21.53 11.22
CA GLU A 330 4.04 21.42 12.59
C GLU A 330 3.79 19.95 13.00
N GLY A 331 4.06 19.00 12.11
CA GLY A 331 3.83 17.58 12.37
C GLY A 331 2.35 17.18 12.43
N LYS A 332 1.49 17.88 11.67
CA LYS A 332 0.07 17.59 11.50
C LYS A 332 -0.24 17.04 10.10
N LEU A 333 -1.27 16.22 9.99
CA LEU A 333 -1.70 15.63 8.72
C LEU A 333 -2.55 16.62 7.92
N LEU A 334 -2.08 17.05 6.76
CA LEU A 334 -2.76 17.98 5.85
C LEU A 334 -3.69 17.28 4.86
N GLY A 335 -3.39 16.02 4.53
CA GLY A 335 -4.14 15.24 3.57
C GLY A 335 -3.61 13.82 3.39
N ILE A 336 -4.28 13.04 2.54
CA ILE A 336 -3.82 11.70 2.14
C ILE A 336 -3.62 11.64 0.62
N ILE A 337 -2.62 10.87 0.19
CA ILE A 337 -2.32 10.64 -1.22
C ILE A 337 -3.45 9.82 -1.84
N VAL A 338 -4.03 10.29 -2.96
CA VAL A 338 -5.17 9.62 -3.62
C VAL A 338 -4.87 9.20 -5.04
N THR A 339 -4.16 10.02 -5.80
CA THR A 339 -3.96 9.84 -7.23
C THR A 339 -2.49 10.04 -7.60
N SER A 340 -2.10 9.41 -8.69
CA SER A 340 -0.82 9.62 -9.35
C SER A 340 -1.06 9.67 -10.84
N THR A 341 -0.33 10.51 -11.58
CA THR A 341 -0.20 10.30 -13.02
C THR A 341 0.59 9.02 -13.31
N ASP A 342 0.34 8.43 -14.47
CA ASP A 342 1.16 7.35 -15.00
C ASP A 342 2.37 7.94 -15.72
N ALA A 343 3.57 7.61 -15.22
CA ALA A 343 4.83 7.86 -15.91
C ALA A 343 5.84 6.76 -15.60
N LYS A 344 6.89 6.66 -16.44
CA LYS A 344 7.92 5.62 -16.34
C LYS A 344 8.78 5.76 -15.09
N SER A 345 9.13 7.00 -14.73
CA SER A 345 9.93 7.31 -13.56
C SER A 345 9.06 7.96 -12.49
N THR A 346 9.48 7.89 -11.23
CA THR A 346 8.77 8.56 -10.13
C THR A 346 8.95 10.07 -10.12
N SER A 347 10.01 10.60 -10.76
CA SER A 347 10.22 12.04 -10.90
C SER A 347 9.29 12.68 -11.91
N ASP A 348 8.85 11.91 -12.93
CA ASP A 348 7.92 12.38 -13.96
C ASP A 348 6.45 12.19 -13.57
N ARG A 349 6.20 11.48 -12.46
CA ARG A 349 4.86 11.30 -11.90
C ARG A 349 4.46 12.53 -11.13
N ASN A 350 3.16 12.65 -10.97
CA ASN A 350 2.54 13.72 -10.25
C ASN A 350 1.59 13.13 -9.22
N LEU A 351 1.96 13.22 -7.94
CA LEU A 351 1.08 12.82 -6.85
C LEU A 351 0.12 13.96 -6.49
N ASP A 352 -1.13 13.60 -6.20
CA ASP A 352 -2.08 14.51 -5.60
C ASP A 352 -2.64 13.94 -4.30
N ALA A 353 -2.94 14.84 -3.37
CA ALA A 353 -3.55 14.51 -2.09
C ALA A 353 -4.87 15.26 -1.92
N ILE A 354 -5.89 14.59 -1.40
CA ILE A 354 -7.09 15.27 -0.90
C ILE A 354 -6.80 15.88 0.45
N SER A 355 -7.32 17.09 0.67
CA SER A 355 -7.17 17.79 1.94
C SER A 355 -8.03 17.16 3.03
N ILE A 356 -7.56 17.22 4.28
CA ILE A 356 -8.40 16.87 5.44
C ILE A 356 -9.64 17.78 5.47
N ALA A 357 -9.51 19.05 5.10
CA ALA A 357 -10.63 19.99 5.00
C ALA A 357 -11.73 19.48 4.04
N HIS A 358 -11.34 18.91 2.89
CA HIS A 358 -12.28 18.28 1.97
C HIS A 358 -12.98 17.08 2.60
N ILE A 359 -12.22 16.15 3.18
CA ILE A 359 -12.77 14.96 3.86
C ILE A 359 -13.79 15.39 4.93
N ASN A 360 -13.47 16.42 5.72
CA ASN A 360 -14.35 16.94 6.75
C ASN A 360 -15.67 17.49 6.19
N ARG A 361 -15.60 18.26 5.10
CA ARG A 361 -16.79 18.77 4.39
C ARG A 361 -17.63 17.63 3.81
N SER A 362 -16.99 16.65 3.19
CA SER A 362 -17.65 15.50 2.57
C SER A 362 -18.34 14.58 3.59
N LEU A 363 -17.74 14.39 4.78
CA LEU A 363 -18.41 13.71 5.90
C LEU A 363 -19.64 14.48 6.38
N SER A 364 -19.49 15.79 6.60
CA SER A 364 -20.56 16.65 7.11
C SER A 364 -21.76 16.73 6.13
N ALA A 365 -21.48 16.78 4.82
CA ALA A 365 -22.52 16.85 3.78
C ALA A 365 -23.38 15.58 3.71
N ASN A 366 -22.85 14.45 4.15
CA ASN A 366 -23.52 13.15 4.11
C ASN A 366 -24.26 12.81 5.42
N ASN A 367 -24.64 13.82 6.21
CA ASN A 367 -25.27 13.69 7.52
C ASN A 367 -24.43 12.89 8.53
N TYR A 368 -23.12 12.77 8.31
CA TYR A 368 -22.21 12.29 9.32
C TYR A 368 -21.67 13.45 10.14
N LEU A 369 -20.98 13.12 11.23
CA LEU A 369 -20.24 14.11 12.00
C LEU A 369 -19.06 14.62 11.16
N THR A 370 -18.59 15.83 11.47
CA THR A 370 -17.25 16.28 11.07
C THR A 370 -16.21 15.23 11.46
N LEU A 371 -15.03 15.22 10.84
CA LEU A 371 -13.99 14.25 11.19
C LEU A 371 -13.65 14.34 12.68
N ASN A 372 -13.39 15.55 13.19
CA ASN A 372 -13.21 15.75 14.63
C ASN A 372 -14.46 15.38 15.46
N GLY A 373 -15.66 15.63 14.97
CA GLY A 373 -16.90 15.22 15.64
C GLY A 373 -17.02 13.70 15.76
N LEU A 374 -16.69 12.96 14.70
CA LEU A 374 -16.66 11.51 14.66
C LEU A 374 -15.61 10.98 15.64
N LEU A 375 -14.40 11.52 15.61
CA LEU A 375 -13.35 11.12 16.54
C LEU A 375 -13.79 11.40 17.99
N ASN A 376 -14.43 12.52 18.30
CA ASN A 376 -14.89 12.78 19.67
C ASN A 376 -16.19 12.04 20.07
N SER A 377 -16.77 11.24 19.17
CA SER A 377 -18.00 10.49 19.43
C SER A 377 -17.76 9.08 19.98
N ASN A 378 -18.85 8.38 20.31
CA ASN A 378 -18.82 6.95 20.59
C ASN A 378 -18.67 6.17 19.27
N LEU A 379 -17.43 5.77 18.96
CA LEU A 379 -17.07 5.07 17.73
C LEU A 379 -17.78 3.71 17.58
N GLU A 380 -18.06 3.01 18.67
CA GLU A 380 -18.78 1.74 18.66
C GLU A 380 -20.22 1.94 18.16
N THR A 381 -20.90 2.98 18.67
CA THR A 381 -22.26 3.36 18.26
C THR A 381 -22.28 3.80 16.80
N PHE A 382 -21.32 4.62 16.39
CA PHE A 382 -21.17 5.05 15.00
C PHE A 382 -20.97 3.84 14.07
N SER A 383 -20.01 2.97 14.40
CA SER A 383 -19.68 1.76 13.65
C SER A 383 -20.89 0.83 13.55
N ALA A 384 -21.59 0.58 14.66
CA ALA A 384 -22.80 -0.24 14.68
C ALA A 384 -23.89 0.31 13.75
N LYS A 385 -24.12 1.63 13.78
CA LYS A 385 -25.09 2.29 12.90
C LYS A 385 -24.70 2.18 11.43
N PHE A 386 -23.46 2.53 11.09
CA PHE A 386 -22.96 2.44 9.72
C PHE A 386 -23.04 1.00 9.18
N ASN A 387 -22.65 0.02 10.00
CA ASN A 387 -22.67 -1.40 9.65
C ASN A 387 -24.09 -1.96 9.48
N ALA A 388 -25.08 -1.42 10.19
CA ALA A 388 -26.47 -1.85 10.09
C ALA A 388 -27.21 -1.16 8.93
N GLU A 389 -27.01 0.13 8.73
CA GLU A 389 -27.86 0.94 7.84
C GLU A 389 -27.24 1.16 6.44
N VAL A 390 -25.92 1.28 6.34
CA VAL A 390 -25.25 1.72 5.11
C VAL A 390 -24.45 0.60 4.47
N LEU A 391 -23.62 -0.08 5.26
CA LEU A 391 -22.70 -1.11 4.79
C LEU A 391 -23.36 -2.25 4.01
N PRO A 392 -24.57 -2.77 4.37
CA PRO A 392 -25.19 -3.85 3.64
C PRO A 392 -25.53 -3.47 2.20
N ASN A 393 -25.99 -2.24 1.97
CA ASN A 393 -26.32 -1.72 0.65
C ASN A 393 -25.06 -1.57 -0.22
N LEU A 394 -23.97 -1.08 0.37
CA LEU A 394 -22.68 -0.95 -0.30
C LEU A 394 -22.09 -2.31 -0.68
N LYS A 395 -22.13 -3.29 0.24
CA LYS A 395 -21.73 -4.67 -0.05
C LYS A 395 -22.56 -5.29 -1.16
N LYS A 396 -23.89 -5.09 -1.12
CA LYS A 396 -24.80 -5.58 -2.16
C LYS A 396 -24.41 -5.02 -3.53
N LEU A 397 -24.15 -3.71 -3.63
CA LEU A 397 -23.73 -3.07 -4.87
C LEU A 397 -22.47 -3.72 -5.46
N LEU A 398 -21.45 -3.98 -4.63
CA LEU A 398 -20.22 -4.63 -5.07
C LEU A 398 -20.44 -6.09 -5.47
N PHE A 399 -21.22 -6.85 -4.70
CA PHE A 399 -21.46 -8.27 -4.98
C PHE A 399 -22.34 -8.50 -6.20
N ASP A 400 -23.33 -7.65 -6.44
CA ASP A 400 -24.16 -7.73 -7.64
C ASP A 400 -23.29 -7.56 -8.90
N GLU A 401 -22.34 -6.62 -8.88
CA GLU A 401 -21.40 -6.39 -9.98
C GLU A 401 -20.38 -7.52 -10.14
N LEU A 402 -19.82 -8.05 -9.05
CA LEU A 402 -18.92 -9.20 -9.14
C LEU A 402 -19.63 -10.45 -9.66
N ASN A 403 -20.90 -10.64 -9.32
CA ASN A 403 -21.70 -11.76 -9.79
C ASN A 403 -22.16 -11.59 -11.23
N SER A 404 -22.40 -10.37 -11.70
CA SER A 404 -22.77 -10.10 -13.10
C SER A 404 -21.62 -10.43 -14.05
N LYS A 405 -20.37 -10.18 -13.64
CA LYS A 405 -19.16 -10.48 -14.43
C LYS A 405 -18.77 -11.96 -14.48
N ASN A 406 -19.28 -12.77 -13.55
CA ASN A 406 -19.00 -14.22 -13.48
C ASN A 406 -20.05 -15.06 -14.24
N ARG A 407 -21.05 -14.43 -14.84
CA ARG A 407 -22.02 -15.04 -15.75
C ARG A 407 -21.67 -14.69 -17.18
#